data_AF-A0A6B0V239-F1
#
_entry.id   AF-A0A6B0V239-F1
#
_cell.length_a   1.000
_cell.length_b   1.000
_cell.length_c   1.000
_cell.angle_alpha   90.00
_cell.angle_beta   90.00
_cell.angle_gamma   90.00
#
_symmetry.space_group_name_H-M   'P 1'
#
loop_
_entity.id
_entity.type
_entity.pdbx_description
1 polymer ?
#
loop_
_entity_poly.entity_id
_entity_poly.type
_entity_poly.pdbx_seq_one_letter_code
_entity_poly.pdbx_strand_id
1 'polypeptide(L)'
;LLKCGLRMGCFLPAAPVLGRGAWLALSLSARSGAVAPRVAILPLRSSVACAAFFPLQLYRTLVRSKLQYASSIWDPGHSKLTNALESVQNRSARFILNDLHRTASVGSMKTSLLLPNFNLRRKTARLCLFHQIYHTNSLLHNRLLSHPPYISPRIDYKYKVDILKCNTNALQESFLPKTSVDWNHLPASVATIVPDLAFKTAINNLYGSE
;
A
#
# COMPACT_ATOMS: atom_id res chain seq x y z
N LEU A 1 -48.97 -18.89 4.14
CA LEU A 1 -48.84 -19.64 2.87
C LEU A 1 -47.61 -19.10 2.16
N LEU A 2 -46.43 -19.72 2.05
CA LEU A 2 -45.93 -21.04 2.42
C LEU A 2 -44.61 -20.89 3.22
N LYS A 3 -44.42 -21.80 4.17
CA LYS A 3 -43.14 -22.17 4.78
C LYS A 3 -42.32 -22.98 3.77
N CYS A 4 -41.00 -22.81 3.77
CA CYS A 4 -40.07 -23.91 3.51
C CYS A 4 -38.74 -23.60 4.20
N GLY A 5 -38.40 -24.40 5.21
CA GLY A 5 -37.09 -24.43 5.85
C GLY A 5 -36.35 -25.72 5.49
N LEU A 6 -35.03 -25.67 5.54
CA LEU A 6 -34.04 -26.76 5.61
C LEU A 6 -32.69 -26.05 5.88
N ARG A 7 -32.13 -25.99 7.09
CA ARG A 7 -31.50 -26.99 7.97
C ARG A 7 -30.16 -27.57 7.43
N MET A 8 -29.09 -27.21 8.16
CA MET A 8 -27.84 -27.93 8.45
C MET A 8 -26.73 -28.05 7.40
N GLY A 9 -25.48 -27.81 7.86
CA GLY A 9 -24.28 -28.32 7.21
C GLY A 9 -22.97 -27.59 7.54
N CYS A 10 -22.54 -27.56 8.81
CA CYS A 10 -21.13 -27.31 9.14
C CYS A 10 -20.28 -28.48 8.63
N PHE A 11 -19.28 -28.24 7.79
CA PHE A 11 -18.25 -29.22 7.46
C PHE A 11 -16.87 -28.57 7.49
N LEU A 12 -16.11 -28.92 8.53
CA LEU A 12 -14.64 -28.82 8.54
C LEU A 12 -14.06 -29.76 7.48
N PRO A 13 -12.89 -29.43 6.90
CA PRO A 13 -11.97 -30.43 6.41
C PRO A 13 -10.88 -30.75 7.44
N ALA A 14 -10.50 -32.02 7.41
CA ALA A 14 -9.74 -32.78 8.39
C ALA A 14 -8.23 -32.48 8.41
N ALA A 15 -7.64 -32.78 9.57
CA ALA A 15 -6.21 -32.83 9.83
C ALA A 15 -5.49 -34.00 9.13
N PRO A 16 -4.18 -33.88 8.83
CA PRO A 16 -3.32 -35.04 8.68
C PRO A 16 -2.66 -35.41 10.02
N VAL A 17 -2.79 -36.69 10.35
CA VAL A 17 -2.14 -37.42 11.45
C VAL A 17 -0.77 -37.91 10.97
N LEU A 18 0.30 -37.70 11.73
CA LEU A 18 1.36 -38.67 12.08
C LEU A 18 2.62 -37.96 12.60
N GLY A 19 3.10 -38.41 13.76
CA GLY A 19 4.42 -38.03 14.28
C GLY A 19 4.54 -38.20 15.79
N ARG A 20 4.51 -39.45 16.25
CA ARG A 20 4.67 -39.85 17.66
C ARG A 20 6.00 -39.30 18.21
N GLY A 21 5.94 -38.57 19.33
CA GLY A 21 7.08 -38.16 20.15
C GLY A 21 6.71 -38.32 21.62
N ALA A 22 7.49 -39.13 22.32
CA ALA A 22 7.18 -39.72 23.62
C ALA A 22 6.87 -38.71 24.75
N TRP A 23 5.75 -38.92 25.44
CA TRP A 23 5.52 -38.37 26.77
C TRP A 23 6.00 -39.40 27.79
N LEU A 24 7.23 -39.25 28.29
CA LEU A 24 7.64 -39.89 29.54
C LEU A 24 7.00 -39.10 30.68
N ALA A 25 5.92 -39.65 31.22
CA ALA A 25 5.36 -39.23 32.50
C ALA A 25 6.32 -39.67 33.62
N LEU A 26 7.15 -38.76 34.10
CA LEU A 26 7.87 -38.92 35.36
C LEU A 26 6.96 -38.43 36.49
N SER A 27 6.31 -39.39 37.15
CA SER A 27 5.68 -39.22 38.45
C SER A 27 6.75 -38.90 39.50
N LEU A 28 6.87 -37.63 39.91
CA LEU A 28 7.61 -37.28 41.12
C LEU A 28 6.69 -37.39 42.34
N SER A 29 6.96 -38.42 43.14
CA SER A 29 6.53 -38.55 44.53
C SER A 29 6.87 -37.28 45.31
N ALA A 30 5.85 -36.69 45.94
CA ALA A 30 6.00 -35.59 46.87
C ALA A 30 6.94 -35.99 48.02
N ARG A 31 7.99 -35.19 48.25
CA ARG A 31 8.72 -35.16 49.52
C ARG A 31 8.85 -33.70 49.94
N SER A 32 8.27 -33.45 51.12
CA SER A 32 8.37 -32.28 52.00
C SER A 32 9.62 -31.42 51.82
N GLY A 33 9.43 -30.09 51.74
CA GLY A 33 10.51 -29.11 51.84
C GLY A 33 10.15 -27.78 51.17
N ALA A 34 9.85 -26.76 51.97
CA ALA A 34 9.47 -25.42 51.53
C ALA A 34 10.60 -24.69 50.79
N VAL A 35 10.36 -24.22 49.55
CA VAL A 35 10.86 -22.97 48.96
C VAL A 35 9.89 -22.52 47.86
N ALA A 36 9.50 -21.24 47.86
CA ALA A 36 8.54 -20.64 46.93
C ALA A 36 8.88 -20.86 45.44
N PRO A 37 7.89 -21.07 44.54
CA PRO A 37 8.14 -21.10 43.11
C PRO A 37 8.44 -19.67 42.64
N ARG A 38 9.72 -19.37 42.41
CA ARG A 38 10.09 -18.26 41.53
C ARG A 38 9.47 -18.56 40.17
N VAL A 39 8.42 -17.83 39.83
CA VAL A 39 7.87 -17.78 38.47
C VAL A 39 8.97 -17.22 37.58
N ALA A 40 9.77 -18.11 37.00
CA ALA A 40 10.66 -17.76 35.91
C ALA A 40 9.73 -17.44 34.73
N ILE A 41 9.44 -16.15 34.56
CA ILE A 41 8.90 -15.62 33.32
C ILE A 41 10.01 -15.88 32.29
N LEU A 42 9.91 -17.02 31.59
CA LEU A 42 10.71 -17.25 30.41
C LEU A 42 10.44 -16.06 29.50
N PRO A 43 11.44 -15.25 29.13
CA PRO A 43 11.23 -14.24 28.13
C PRO A 43 10.81 -15.01 26.89
N LEU A 44 9.56 -14.81 26.47
CA LEU A 44 9.13 -15.11 25.11
C LEU A 44 10.03 -14.26 24.23
N ARG A 45 11.20 -14.81 23.89
CA ARG A 45 12.12 -14.25 22.94
C ARG A 45 11.37 -14.41 21.63
N SER A 46 10.60 -13.37 21.29
CA SER A 46 9.82 -13.32 20.07
C SER A 46 10.79 -13.68 18.95
N SER A 47 10.45 -14.72 18.20
CA SER A 47 11.15 -14.99 16.95
C SER A 47 11.15 -13.67 16.18
N VAL A 48 12.33 -13.21 15.77
CA VAL A 48 12.54 -11.91 15.10
C VAL A 48 11.58 -11.71 13.91
N ALA A 49 11.13 -12.80 13.29
CA ALA A 49 10.11 -12.78 12.24
C ALA A 49 8.69 -12.41 12.75
N CYS A 50 8.30 -12.87 13.93
CA CYS A 50 7.01 -12.53 14.56
C CYS A 50 7.01 -11.09 15.10
N ALA A 51 8.17 -10.58 15.53
CA ALA A 51 8.32 -9.22 16.05
C ALA A 51 8.00 -8.13 15.01
N ALA A 52 8.30 -8.36 13.72
CA ALA A 52 8.05 -7.39 12.66
C ALA A 52 6.59 -7.37 12.14
N PHE A 53 5.80 -8.43 12.38
CA PHE A 53 4.46 -8.56 11.82
C PHE A 53 3.46 -7.53 12.36
N PHE A 54 3.32 -7.44 13.69
CA PHE A 54 2.42 -6.49 14.34
C PHE A 54 2.72 -5.02 14.01
N PRO A 55 3.97 -4.52 14.10
CA PRO A 55 4.28 -3.14 13.76
C PRO A 55 4.08 -2.84 12.27
N LEU A 56 4.32 -3.81 11.38
CA LEU A 56 4.00 -3.66 9.95
C LEU A 56 2.50 -3.49 9.73
N GLN A 57 1.68 -4.28 10.42
CA GLN A 57 0.22 -4.18 10.32
C GLN A 57 -0.28 -2.83 10.86
N LEU A 58 0.24 -2.39 12.02
CA LEU A 58 -0.10 -1.10 12.62
C LEU A 58 0.29 0.08 11.72
N TYR A 59 1.47 0.02 11.09
CA TYR A 59 1.87 0.99 10.09
C TYR A 59 0.88 1.04 8.92
N ARG A 60 0.47 -0.12 8.39
CA ARG A 60 -0.45 -0.21 7.25
C ARG A 60 -1.84 0.36 7.55
N THR A 61 -2.38 0.10 8.74
CA THR A 61 -3.75 0.49 9.11
C THR A 61 -3.85 1.93 9.59
N LEU A 62 -2.88 2.43 10.37
CA LEU A 62 -2.96 3.77 10.98
C LEU A 62 -2.17 4.81 10.19
N VAL A 63 -0.85 4.64 10.08
CA VAL A 63 0.03 5.66 9.48
C VAL A 63 -0.23 5.76 7.98
N ARG A 64 -0.24 4.62 7.30
CA ARG A 64 -0.38 4.53 5.86
C ARG A 64 -1.77 4.94 5.37
N SER A 65 -2.83 4.76 6.15
CA SER A 65 -4.18 5.21 5.78
C SER A 65 -4.29 6.74 5.81
N LYS A 66 -3.78 7.37 6.88
CA LYS A 66 -3.73 8.84 7.02
C LYS A 66 -2.92 9.49 5.91
N LEU A 67 -1.75 8.94 5.58
CA LEU A 67 -0.90 9.46 4.51
C LEU A 67 -1.53 9.31 3.12
N GLN A 68 -2.34 8.28 2.89
CA GLN A 68 -2.95 8.05 1.58
C GLN A 68 -4.22 8.86 1.35
N TYR A 69 -4.96 9.20 2.41
CA TYR A 69 -6.26 9.84 2.29
C TYR A 69 -6.23 11.10 1.41
N ALA A 70 -5.24 11.97 1.61
CA ALA A 70 -5.08 13.20 0.84
C ALA A 70 -4.12 13.10 -0.36
N SER A 71 -3.47 11.95 -0.58
CA SER A 71 -2.37 11.82 -1.53
C SER A 71 -2.78 11.91 -3.00
N SER A 72 -4.05 11.68 -3.32
CA SER A 72 -4.56 11.75 -4.69
C SER A 72 -4.71 13.20 -5.16
N ILE A 73 -5.10 14.10 -4.26
CA ILE A 73 -5.34 15.52 -4.57
C ILE A 73 -4.09 16.36 -4.27
N TRP A 74 -3.39 16.06 -3.16
CA TRP A 74 -2.24 16.84 -2.71
C TRP A 74 -0.93 16.07 -2.90
N ASP A 75 -0.15 16.49 -3.88
CA ASP A 75 1.20 15.97 -4.17
C ASP A 75 2.19 17.14 -4.30
N PRO A 76 2.88 17.53 -3.21
CA PRO A 76 3.76 18.69 -3.25
C PRO A 76 4.99 18.42 -4.14
N GLY A 77 5.29 19.32 -5.08
CA GLY A 77 6.53 19.29 -5.87
C GLY A 77 7.79 19.68 -5.10
N HIS A 78 7.64 20.23 -3.88
CA HIS A 78 8.78 20.69 -3.08
C HIS A 78 9.52 19.51 -2.46
N SER A 79 10.81 19.37 -2.78
CA SER A 79 11.69 18.32 -2.28
C SER A 79 11.71 18.22 -0.75
N LYS A 80 11.63 19.34 -0.03
CA LYS A 80 11.56 19.35 1.45
C LYS A 80 10.33 18.60 1.97
N LEU A 81 9.17 18.82 1.36
CA LEU A 81 7.91 18.19 1.77
C LEU A 81 7.87 16.71 1.36
N THR A 82 8.35 16.38 0.15
CA THR A 82 8.44 14.98 -0.28
C THR A 82 9.40 14.18 0.60
N ASN A 83 10.55 14.76 0.95
CA ASN A 83 11.51 14.16 1.87
C ASN A 83 10.96 14.01 3.29
N ALA A 84 10.18 14.99 3.78
CA ALA A 84 9.50 14.88 5.07
C ALA A 84 8.51 13.71 5.09
N LEU A 85 7.73 13.51 4.03
CA LEU A 85 6.80 12.39 3.91
C LEU A 85 7.54 11.04 3.80
N GLU A 86 8.61 10.97 3.02
CA GLU A 86 9.45 9.78 2.92
C GLU A 86 10.16 9.46 4.25
N SER A 87 10.52 10.48 5.04
CA SER A 87 11.14 10.30 6.36
C SER A 87 10.25 9.55 7.34
N VAL A 88 8.92 9.74 7.24
CA VAL A 88 7.93 9.00 8.05
C VAL A 88 7.96 7.52 7.69
N GLN A 89 8.02 7.17 6.40
CA GLN A 89 8.16 5.78 5.95
C GLN A 89 9.52 5.18 6.35
N ASN A 90 10.61 5.95 6.22
CA ASN A 90 11.95 5.54 6.64
C ASN A 90 12.02 5.21 8.14
N ARG A 91 11.45 6.08 8.99
CA ARG A 91 11.38 5.86 10.43
C ARG A 91 10.52 4.64 10.78
N SER A 92 9.44 4.44 10.05
CA SER A 92 8.56 3.27 10.22
C SER A 92 9.29 1.96 9.85
N ALA A 93 10.05 1.94 8.75
CA ALA A 93 10.82 0.77 8.34
C ALA A 93 11.85 0.36 9.42
N ARG A 94 12.56 1.33 9.99
CA ARG A 94 13.49 1.10 11.11
C ARG A 94 12.78 0.57 12.35
N PHE A 95 11.63 1.14 12.69
CA PHE A 95 10.83 0.69 13.83
C PHE A 95 10.34 -0.76 13.66
N ILE A 96 9.90 -1.13 12.45
CA ILE A 96 9.39 -2.47 12.15
C ILE A 96 10.48 -3.53 12.27
N LEU A 97 11.69 -3.25 11.76
CA LEU A 97 12.83 -4.18 11.80
C LEU A 97 13.64 -4.08 13.09
N ASN A 98 13.33 -3.11 13.95
CA ASN A 98 14.09 -2.79 15.16
C ASN A 98 15.59 -2.55 14.90
N ASP A 99 15.94 -2.10 13.69
CA ASP A 99 17.32 -1.80 13.31
C ASP A 99 17.54 -0.28 13.27
N LEU A 100 18.29 0.20 14.26
CA LEU A 100 18.60 1.61 14.47
C LEU A 100 20.06 1.93 14.16
N HIS A 101 20.82 0.99 13.59
CA HIS A 101 22.22 1.24 13.25
C HIS A 101 22.36 2.37 12.22
N ARG A 102 23.38 3.23 12.42
CA ARG A 102 23.66 4.37 11.54
C ARG A 102 24.08 3.94 10.13
N THR A 103 24.74 2.79 10.02
CA THR A 103 25.22 2.21 8.76
C THR A 103 24.16 1.37 8.03
N ALA A 104 23.02 1.10 8.69
CA ALA A 104 21.99 0.28 8.10
C ALA A 104 21.26 1.03 6.98
N SER A 105 21.21 0.41 5.79
CA SER A 105 20.56 0.99 4.62
C SER A 105 19.04 0.92 4.76
N VAL A 106 18.38 2.08 4.76
CA VAL A 106 16.91 2.14 4.79
C VAL A 106 16.31 1.61 3.48
N GLY A 107 17.08 1.64 2.38
CA GLY A 107 16.67 1.06 1.10
C GLY A 107 16.46 -0.46 1.21
N SER A 108 17.43 -1.17 1.78
CA SER A 108 17.32 -2.63 1.97
C SER A 108 16.23 -3.01 2.97
N MET A 109 15.97 -2.16 3.97
CA MET A 109 14.85 -2.35 4.89
C MET A 109 13.49 -2.24 4.20
N LYS A 110 13.34 -1.31 3.24
CA LYS A 110 12.09 -1.17 2.50
C LYS A 110 11.86 -2.33 1.55
N THR A 111 12.92 -2.81 0.88
CA THR A 111 12.82 -3.95 -0.02
C THR A 111 12.49 -5.24 0.75
N SER A 112 13.08 -5.46 1.92
CA SER A 112 12.75 -6.63 2.76
C SER A 112 11.30 -6.63 3.24
N LEU A 113 10.72 -5.45 3.49
CA LEU A 113 9.33 -5.29 3.90
C LEU A 113 8.33 -5.16 2.73
N LEU A 114 8.82 -5.17 1.48
CA LEU A 114 8.03 -4.92 0.26
C LEU A 114 7.25 -3.59 0.31
N LEU A 115 7.87 -2.53 0.83
CA LEU A 115 7.30 -1.18 0.82
C LEU A 115 7.80 -0.40 -0.41
N PRO A 116 6.95 -0.14 -1.41
CA PRO A 116 7.33 0.72 -2.52
C PRO A 116 7.51 2.18 -2.06
N ASN A 117 8.27 2.94 -2.85
CA ASN A 117 8.54 4.35 -2.60
C ASN A 117 7.24 5.15 -2.47
N PHE A 118 7.20 6.11 -1.53
CA PHE A 118 5.98 6.85 -1.26
C PHE A 118 5.54 7.69 -2.46
N ASN A 119 6.50 8.28 -3.19
CA ASN A 119 6.24 9.08 -4.39
C ASN A 119 5.51 8.29 -5.49
N LEU A 120 5.93 7.05 -5.77
CA LEU A 120 5.29 6.18 -6.78
C LEU A 120 3.83 5.89 -6.41
N ARG A 121 3.58 5.67 -5.12
CA ARG A 121 2.23 5.41 -4.62
C ARG A 121 1.33 6.64 -4.74
N ARG A 122 1.84 7.84 -4.45
CA ARG A 122 1.08 9.09 -4.65
C ARG A 122 0.79 9.31 -6.13
N LYS A 123 1.78 9.13 -7.00
CA LYS A 123 1.60 9.22 -8.46
C LYS A 123 0.51 8.26 -8.94
N THR A 124 0.53 7.01 -8.46
CA THR A 124 -0.51 6.01 -8.78
C THR A 124 -1.90 6.44 -8.30
N ALA A 125 -2.03 6.90 -7.04
CA ALA A 125 -3.31 7.33 -6.49
C ALA A 125 -3.89 8.55 -7.25
N ARG A 126 -3.01 9.50 -7.61
CA ARG A 126 -3.32 10.69 -8.38
C ARG A 126 -3.80 10.33 -9.80
N LEU A 127 -3.11 9.42 -10.50
CA LEU A 127 -3.53 8.92 -11.81
C LEU A 127 -4.83 8.12 -11.75
N CYS A 128 -5.05 7.30 -10.72
CA CYS A 128 -6.31 6.57 -10.54
C CYS A 128 -7.49 7.53 -10.35
N LEU A 129 -7.31 8.61 -9.57
CA LEU A 129 -8.36 9.60 -9.40
C LEU A 129 -8.66 10.34 -10.72
N PHE A 130 -7.62 10.67 -11.50
CA PHE A 130 -7.79 11.29 -12.81
C PHE A 130 -8.55 10.37 -13.79
N HIS A 131 -8.20 9.09 -13.82
CA HIS A 131 -8.90 8.07 -14.61
C HIS A 131 -10.39 7.96 -14.24
N GLN A 132 -10.73 7.97 -12.95
CA GLN A 132 -12.11 7.98 -12.46
C GLN A 132 -12.88 9.25 -12.84
N ILE A 133 -12.21 10.41 -12.84
CA ILE A 133 -12.83 11.65 -13.34
C ILE A 133 -13.11 11.51 -14.84
N TYR A 134 -12.17 10.93 -15.58
CA TYR A 134 -12.25 10.84 -17.03
C TYR A 134 -13.34 9.88 -17.53
N HIS A 135 -13.37 8.64 -17.02
CA HIS A 135 -14.26 7.58 -17.53
C HIS A 135 -15.58 7.48 -16.76
N THR A 136 -15.57 7.73 -15.44
CA THR A 136 -16.75 7.47 -14.58
C THR A 136 -17.64 8.70 -14.41
N ASN A 137 -17.06 9.90 -14.33
CA ASN A 137 -17.79 11.13 -13.98
C ASN A 137 -17.80 12.16 -15.12
N SER A 138 -18.73 12.00 -16.07
CA SER A 138 -18.87 12.90 -17.23
C SER A 138 -19.05 14.38 -16.86
N LEU A 139 -19.74 14.69 -15.75
CA LEU A 139 -19.92 16.06 -15.28
C LEU A 139 -18.61 16.72 -14.84
N LEU A 140 -17.76 15.97 -14.12
CA LEU A 140 -16.47 16.48 -13.66
C LEU A 140 -15.48 16.53 -14.82
N HIS A 141 -15.49 15.54 -15.70
CA HIS A 141 -14.73 15.54 -16.95
C HIS A 141 -14.96 16.85 -17.72
N ASN A 142 -16.22 17.17 -18.03
CA ASN A 142 -16.54 18.34 -18.86
C ASN A 142 -16.24 19.69 -18.18
N ARG A 143 -16.19 19.74 -16.84
CA ARG A 143 -15.88 20.97 -16.09
C ARG A 143 -14.38 21.18 -15.86
N LEU A 144 -13.65 20.10 -15.62
CA LEU A 144 -12.25 20.17 -15.20
C LEU A 144 -11.26 19.95 -16.35
N LEU A 145 -11.66 19.21 -17.39
CA LEU A 145 -10.80 18.81 -18.49
C LEU A 145 -11.27 19.48 -19.78
N SER A 146 -10.38 20.26 -20.39
CA SER A 146 -10.60 20.84 -21.72
C SER A 146 -10.09 19.90 -22.81
N HIS A 147 -10.75 19.97 -23.97
CA HIS A 147 -10.27 19.32 -25.17
C HIS A 147 -9.02 20.06 -25.69
N PRO A 148 -7.94 19.34 -26.05
CA PRO A 148 -6.75 19.99 -26.59
C PRO A 148 -7.06 20.72 -27.90
N PRO A 149 -6.46 21.89 -28.16
CA PRO A 149 -6.72 22.67 -29.37
C PRO A 149 -6.20 21.96 -30.64
N TYR A 150 -5.26 21.04 -30.49
CA TYR A 150 -4.68 20.25 -31.57
C TYR A 150 -4.30 18.85 -31.08
N ILE A 151 -4.61 17.83 -31.88
CA ILE A 151 -4.24 16.43 -31.67
C ILE A 151 -3.49 15.95 -32.91
N SER A 152 -2.23 15.52 -32.73
CA SER A 152 -1.45 14.90 -33.79
C SER A 152 -1.88 13.44 -33.97
N PRO A 153 -2.43 13.02 -35.11
CA PRO A 153 -2.86 11.64 -35.32
C PRO A 153 -1.71 10.62 -35.34
N ARG A 154 -0.45 11.09 -35.46
CA ARG A 154 0.75 10.23 -35.52
C ARG A 154 1.38 9.99 -34.15
N ILE A 155 1.18 10.90 -33.20
CA ILE A 155 1.90 10.93 -31.92
C ILE A 155 0.91 10.80 -30.76
N ASP A 156 -0.25 11.41 -30.88
CA ASP A 156 -1.22 11.51 -29.80
C ASP A 156 -2.28 10.42 -29.90
N TYR A 157 -2.75 9.97 -28.74
CA TYR A 157 -3.84 9.00 -28.64
C TYR A 157 -5.17 9.66 -28.25
N LYS A 158 -6.27 8.93 -28.49
CA LYS A 158 -7.66 9.42 -28.39
C LYS A 158 -8.02 10.11 -27.06
N TYR A 159 -7.36 9.71 -25.97
CA TYR A 159 -7.68 10.17 -24.61
C TYR A 159 -6.71 11.25 -24.10
N LYS A 160 -5.98 11.92 -25.01
CA LYS A 160 -5.13 13.07 -24.67
C LYS A 160 -5.98 14.23 -24.13
N VAL A 161 -5.49 14.86 -23.07
CA VAL A 161 -6.14 16.00 -22.42
C VAL A 161 -5.30 17.26 -22.59
N ASP A 162 -5.95 18.42 -22.66
CA ASP A 162 -5.27 19.70 -22.67
C ASP A 162 -4.52 19.96 -21.36
N ILE A 163 -3.42 20.71 -21.46
CA ILE A 163 -2.60 21.08 -20.30
C ILE A 163 -2.83 22.56 -20.02
N LEU A 164 -3.36 22.86 -18.83
CA LEU A 164 -3.54 24.23 -18.37
C LEU A 164 -2.21 24.98 -18.38
N LYS A 165 -2.18 26.15 -19.05
CA LYS A 165 -1.02 27.02 -19.04
C LYS A 165 -0.81 27.57 -17.63
N CYS A 166 0.32 27.20 -17.03
CA CYS A 166 0.67 27.59 -15.67
C CYS A 166 1.81 28.61 -15.71
N ASN A 167 1.63 29.76 -15.05
CA ASN A 167 2.67 30.78 -14.94
C ASN A 167 3.46 30.68 -13.63
N THR A 168 3.00 29.87 -12.67
CA THR A 168 3.64 29.69 -11.37
C THR A 168 3.91 28.21 -11.09
N ASN A 169 5.02 27.93 -10.41
CA ASN A 169 5.35 26.56 -9.97
C ASN A 169 4.26 25.98 -9.05
N ALA A 170 3.62 26.82 -8.23
CA ALA A 170 2.53 26.39 -7.36
C ALA A 170 1.33 25.86 -8.14
N LEU A 171 0.96 26.53 -9.24
CA LEU A 171 -0.12 26.05 -10.10
C LEU A 171 0.33 24.81 -10.88
N GLN A 172 1.55 24.78 -11.42
CA GLN A 172 2.08 23.63 -12.15
C GLN A 172 2.10 22.35 -11.31
N GLU A 173 2.41 22.47 -10.01
CA GLU A 173 2.41 21.35 -9.05
C GLU A 173 1.02 21.03 -8.47
N SER A 174 -0.03 21.77 -8.86
CA SER A 174 -1.39 21.43 -8.48
C SER A 174 -1.88 20.17 -9.20
N PHE A 175 -2.97 19.58 -8.69
CA PHE A 175 -3.49 18.29 -9.16
C PHE A 175 -3.62 18.23 -10.68
N LEU A 176 -4.44 19.12 -11.28
CA LEU A 176 -4.82 19.07 -12.69
C LEU A 176 -3.64 19.16 -13.67
N PRO A 177 -2.85 20.26 -13.72
CA PRO A 177 -1.78 20.39 -14.71
C PRO A 177 -0.73 19.29 -14.56
N LYS A 178 -0.36 18.94 -13.32
CA LYS A 178 0.59 17.86 -13.06
C LYS A 178 0.04 16.51 -13.52
N THR A 179 -1.23 16.21 -13.25
CA THR A 179 -1.87 14.97 -13.74
C THR A 179 -2.01 14.93 -15.23
N SER A 180 -2.39 16.03 -15.88
CA SER A 180 -2.60 16.06 -17.33
C SER A 180 -1.29 15.75 -18.07
N VAL A 181 -0.17 16.27 -17.58
CA VAL A 181 1.17 15.95 -18.09
C VAL A 181 1.46 14.46 -17.91
N ASP A 182 1.37 13.93 -16.69
CA ASP A 182 1.64 12.51 -16.43
C ASP A 182 0.70 11.58 -17.21
N TRP A 183 -0.57 11.96 -17.35
CA TRP A 183 -1.57 11.23 -18.11
C TRP A 183 -1.19 11.15 -19.58
N ASN A 184 -0.86 12.29 -20.20
CA ASN A 184 -0.47 12.35 -21.61
C ASN A 184 0.84 11.59 -21.92
N HIS A 185 1.68 11.34 -20.92
CA HIS A 185 2.86 10.49 -21.05
C HIS A 185 2.56 8.98 -20.92
N LEU A 186 1.31 8.60 -20.58
CA LEU A 186 0.94 7.19 -20.51
C LEU A 186 0.82 6.57 -21.91
N PRO A 187 1.16 5.27 -22.05
CA PRO A 187 0.91 4.56 -23.29
C PRO A 187 -0.60 4.44 -23.56
N ALA A 188 -0.98 4.51 -24.84
CA ALA A 188 -2.38 4.44 -25.27
C ALA A 188 -3.09 3.16 -24.79
N SER A 189 -2.36 2.05 -24.69
CA SER A 189 -2.89 0.77 -24.19
C SER A 189 -3.41 0.85 -22.76
N VAL A 190 -2.79 1.68 -21.91
CA VAL A 190 -3.16 1.83 -20.50
C VAL A 190 -4.26 2.86 -20.33
N ALA A 191 -4.21 3.98 -21.05
CA ALA A 191 -5.24 5.03 -20.98
C ALA A 191 -6.63 4.58 -21.48
N THR A 192 -6.66 3.57 -22.37
CA THR A 192 -7.90 3.00 -22.94
C THR A 192 -8.64 2.08 -21.96
N ILE A 193 -7.98 1.59 -20.91
CA ILE A 193 -8.57 0.66 -19.95
C ILE A 193 -9.70 1.36 -19.19
N VAL A 194 -10.92 0.85 -19.33
CA VAL A 194 -12.11 1.40 -18.63
C VAL A 194 -12.21 0.95 -17.16
N PRO A 195 -12.03 -0.33 -16.79
CA PRO A 195 -12.20 -0.72 -15.39
C PRO A 195 -11.04 -0.24 -14.50
N ASP A 196 -11.38 0.51 -13.43
CA ASP A 196 -10.46 1.12 -12.47
C ASP A 196 -9.41 0.14 -11.90
N LEU A 197 -9.84 -1.09 -11.58
CA LEU A 197 -8.96 -2.09 -10.98
C LEU A 197 -7.87 -2.53 -11.95
N ALA A 198 -8.24 -2.78 -13.21
CA ALA A 198 -7.29 -3.18 -14.24
C ALA A 198 -6.33 -2.04 -14.60
N PHE A 199 -6.83 -0.81 -14.62
CA PHE A 199 -6.00 0.38 -14.80
C PHE A 199 -4.95 0.49 -13.69
N LYS A 200 -5.36 0.35 -12.42
CA LYS A 200 -4.44 0.40 -11.28
C LYS A 200 -3.36 -0.69 -11.36
N THR A 201 -3.71 -1.91 -11.75
CA THR A 201 -2.73 -2.98 -11.94
C THR A 201 -1.75 -2.67 -13.07
N ALA A 202 -2.23 -2.13 -14.20
CA ALA A 202 -1.38 -1.74 -15.31
C ALA A 202 -0.39 -0.64 -14.91
N ILE A 203 -0.83 0.39 -14.19
CA ILE A 203 0.03 1.46 -13.68
C ILE A 203 1.08 0.92 -12.71
N ASN A 204 0.70 0.03 -11.78
CA ASN A 204 1.66 -0.59 -10.88
C ASN A 204 2.70 -1.44 -11.62
N ASN A 205 2.32 -2.09 -12.73
CA ASN A 205 3.28 -2.86 -13.54
C ASN A 205 4.22 -1.93 -14.31
N LEU A 206 3.75 -0.78 -14.79
CA LEU A 206 4.59 0.20 -15.50
C LEU A 206 5.65 0.85 -14.61
N TYR A 207 5.28 1.20 -13.37
CA TYR A 207 6.18 1.90 -12.45
C TYR A 207 6.77 1.01 -11.35
N GLY A 208 6.33 -0.25 -11.24
CA GLY A 208 6.79 -1.20 -10.22
C GLY A 208 8.03 -1.99 -10.62
N SER A 209 8.46 -1.90 -11.88
CA SER A 209 9.71 -2.47 -12.39
C SER A 209 10.92 -1.54 -12.22
N GLU A 210 10.74 -0.36 -11.61
CA GLU A 210 11.80 0.62 -11.30
C GLU A 210 12.22 0.61 -9.83
#